data_AF-A0A9E5HDY3-F1
#
_entry.id   AF-A0A9E5HDY3-F1
#
_cell.length_a   1.000
_cell.length_b   1.000
_cell.length_c   1.000
_cell.angle_alpha   90.00
_cell.angle_beta   90.00
_cell.angle_gamma   90.00
#
_symmetry.space_group_name_H-M   'P 1'
#
loop_
_entity.id
_entity.type
_entity.pdbx_description
1 polymer ?
#
loop_
_entity_poly.entity_id
_entity_poly.type
_entity_poly.pdbx_seq_one_letter_code
_entity_poly.pdbx_strand_id
1 'polypeptide(L)' 'MARKPHNAPPSRDTGPRVNDRIKALEIRLIGADGENVGVVSPAKAMDLADQAGLDL' A
#
# COMPACT_ATOMS: atom_id res chain seq x y z
N MET A 1 -24.13 37.04 -10.37
CA MET A 1 -23.34 36.45 -9.26
C MET A 1 -22.24 35.58 -9.85
N ALA A 2 -20.97 35.93 -9.69
CA ALA A 2 -19.83 35.16 -10.19
C ALA A 2 -19.41 34.11 -9.14
N ARG A 3 -19.30 32.84 -9.53
CA ARG A 3 -18.83 31.76 -8.67
C ARG A 3 -17.29 31.87 -8.59
N LYS A 4 -16.70 31.93 -7.38
CA LYS A 4 -15.24 31.90 -7.21
C LYS A 4 -14.69 30.63 -7.88
N PRO A 5 -13.61 30.71 -8.69
CA PRO A 5 -12.97 29.52 -9.23
C PRO A 5 -12.49 28.66 -8.06
N HIS A 6 -12.95 27.42 -8.01
CA HIS A 6 -12.52 26.42 -7.03
C HIS A 6 -11.09 26.01 -7.38
N ASN A 7 -10.10 26.62 -6.73
CA ASN A 7 -8.71 26.20 -6.81
C ASN A 7 -8.41 25.19 -5.68
N ALA A 8 -9.18 24.10 -5.63
CA ALA A 8 -8.89 23.03 -4.68
C ALA A 8 -7.62 22.30 -5.17
N PRO A 9 -6.57 22.17 -4.34
CA PRO A 9 -5.39 21.41 -4.72
C PRO A 9 -5.80 19.96 -5.02
N PRO A 10 -5.19 19.31 -6.03
CA PRO A 10 -5.53 17.94 -6.39
C PRO A 10 -5.40 17.04 -5.17
N SER A 11 -6.39 16.19 -4.94
CA SER A 11 -6.36 15.18 -3.90
C SER A 11 -5.14 14.27 -4.12
N ARG A 12 -4.13 14.42 -3.27
CA ARG A 12 -2.99 13.51 -3.24
C ARG A 12 -3.41 12.29 -2.43
N ASP A 13 -3.17 11.12 -2.98
CA ASP A 13 -3.32 9.85 -2.26
C ASP A 13 -2.16 9.76 -1.25
N THR A 14 -2.38 10.30 -0.04
CA THR A 14 -1.34 10.43 1.01
C THR A 14 -1.28 9.24 1.95
N GLY A 15 -2.11 8.22 1.73
CA GLY A 15 -2.12 7.01 2.55
C GLY A 15 -0.91 6.10 2.27
N PRO A 16 -0.70 5.08 3.13
CA PRO A 16 0.21 3.99 2.81
C PRO A 16 -0.12 3.36 1.46
N ARG A 17 0.92 3.00 0.71
CA ARG A 17 0.76 2.22 -0.52
C ARG A 17 0.39 0.81 -0.10
N VAL A 18 -0.67 0.28 -0.70
CA VAL A 18 -1.12 -1.10 -0.47
C VAL A 18 -1.24 -1.83 -1.80
N ASN A 19 -1.06 -3.14 -1.79
CA ASN A 19 -1.25 -4.04 -2.92
C ASN A 19 -0.53 -3.53 -4.20
N ASP A 20 -1.26 -3.36 -5.30
CA ASP A 20 -0.74 -2.88 -6.60
C ASP A 20 -0.12 -1.48 -6.56
N ARG A 21 -0.39 -0.70 -5.51
CA ARG A 21 0.22 0.63 -5.32
C ARG A 21 1.66 0.52 -4.82
N ILE A 22 2.10 -0.65 -4.34
CA ILE A 22 3.48 -0.91 -3.94
C ILE A 22 4.31 -1.19 -5.21
N LYS A 23 5.37 -0.41 -5.41
CA LYS A 23 6.27 -0.49 -6.58
C LYS A 23 7.71 -0.89 -6.21
N ALA A 24 7.93 -1.30 -4.96
CA ALA A 24 9.24 -1.77 -4.51
C ALA A 24 9.57 -3.11 -5.20
N LEU A 25 10.86 -3.35 -5.47
CA LEU A 25 11.32 -4.63 -6.01
C LEU A 25 11.52 -5.69 -4.90
N GLU A 26 11.71 -5.23 -3.66
CA GLU A 26 11.88 -6.05 -2.46
C GLU A 26 11.14 -5.39 -1.29
N ILE A 27 10.56 -6.22 -0.42
CA ILE A 27 9.74 -5.80 0.71
C ILE A 27 10.25 -6.50 1.97
N ARG A 28 10.50 -5.74 3.05
CA ARG A 28 10.66 -6.32 4.37
C ARG A 28 9.28 -6.59 4.95
N LEU A 29 8.90 -7.86 5.04
CA LEU A 29 7.57 -8.28 5.43
C LEU A 29 7.50 -8.61 6.92
N ILE A 30 6.50 -8.03 7.59
CA ILE A 30 6.09 -8.39 8.95
C ILE A 30 4.73 -9.06 8.84
N GLY A 31 4.62 -10.28 9.38
CA GLY A 31 3.38 -11.06 9.38
C GLY A 31 2.33 -10.48 10.32
N ALA A 32 1.09 -10.97 10.18
CA ALA A 32 -0.06 -10.51 10.97
C ALA A 32 0.15 -10.67 12.50
N ASP A 33 0.90 -11.68 12.91
CA ASP A 33 1.23 -11.97 14.31
C ASP A 33 2.48 -11.20 14.81
N GLY A 34 3.03 -10.31 13.99
CA GLY A 34 4.25 -9.55 14.30
C GLY A 34 5.56 -10.30 14.01
N GLU A 35 5.50 -11.48 13.39
CA GLU A 35 6.68 -12.23 12.96
C GLU A 35 7.45 -11.48 11.85
N ASN A 36 8.78 -11.48 11.92
CA ASN A 36 9.61 -10.96 10.85
C ASN A 36 9.91 -12.07 9.82
N VAL A 37 9.23 -12.01 8.67
CA VAL A 37 9.38 -12.97 7.56
C VAL A 37 10.64 -12.69 6.73
N GLY A 38 11.26 -11.51 6.91
CA GLY A 38 12.47 -11.10 6.21
C GLY A 38 12.18 -10.29 4.94
N VAL A 39 13.17 -10.21 4.05
CA VAL A 39 13.06 -9.52 2.76
C VAL A 39 12.55 -10.49 1.70
N VAL A 40 11.44 -10.15 1.05
CA VAL A 40 10.75 -10.98 0.06
C VAL A 40 10.39 -10.18 -1.19
N SER A 41 10.03 -10.88 -2.27
CA SER A 41 9.48 -10.24 -3.47
C SER A 41 8.03 -9.75 -3.24
N PRO A 42 7.56 -8.74 -4.00
CA PRO A 42 6.17 -8.29 -3.94
C PRO A 42 5.16 -9.41 -4.19
N ALA A 43 5.45 -10.31 -5.15
CA ALA A 43 4.57 -11.44 -5.44
C ALA A 43 4.40 -12.36 -4.23
N LYS A 44 5.50 -12.71 -3.55
CA LYS A 44 5.44 -13.56 -2.35
C LYS A 44 4.71 -12.87 -1.20
N ALA A 45 4.88 -11.56 -1.07
CA ALA A 45 4.20 -10.78 -0.04
C ALA A 45 2.68 -10.70 -0.30
N MET A 46 2.25 -10.56 -1.56
CA MET A 46 0.83 -10.61 -1.94
C MET A 46 0.22 -11.97 -1.61
N ASP A 47 0.89 -13.07 -1.98
CA ASP A 47 0.39 -14.43 -1.67
C ASP A 47 0.18 -14.63 -0.16
N LEU A 48 1.06 -14.08 0.68
CA LEU A 48 0.98 -14.20 2.13
C LEU A 48 -0.12 -13.30 2.72
N ALA A 49 -0.30 -12.09 2.17
CA ALA A 49 -1.40 -11.20 2.54
C ALA A 49 -2.76 -11.83 2.20
N ASP A 50 -2.90 -12.42 1.00
CA ASP A 50 -4.10 -13.12 0.55
C ASP A 50 -4.43 -14.32 1.46
N GLN A 51 -3.43 -15.11 1.84
CA GLN A 51 -3.59 -16.23 2.78
C GLN A 51 -4.07 -15.77 4.17
N ALA A 52 -3.66 -14.59 4.60
CA ALA A 52 -4.09 -13.98 5.86
C ALA A 52 -5.42 -13.21 5.72
N GLY A 53 -5.94 -13.01 4.51
CA GLY A 53 -7.10 -12.17 4.25
C GLY A 53 -6.86 -10.69 4.54
N LEU A 54 -5.63 -10.21 4.32
CA LEU A 54 -5.20 -8.83 4.58
C LEU A 54 -4.76 -8.14 3.28
N ASP A 55 -4.75 -6.81 3.29
CA ASP A 55 -4.04 -6.04 2.28
C ASP A 55 -2.53 -6.05 2.58
N LEU A 56 -1.70 -6.16 1.53
CA LEU A 56 -0.26 -5.97 1.62
C LEU A 56 0.10 -4.49 1.69
#